data_AF-A0A9D6PE00-F1
#
_entry.id   AF-A0A9D6PE00-F1
#
_cell.length_a   1.000
_cell.length_b   1.000
_cell.length_c   1.000
_cell.angle_alpha   90.00
_cell.angle_beta   90.00
_cell.angle_gamma   90.00
#
_symmetry.space_group_name_H-M   'P 1'
#
loop_
_entity.id
_entity.type
_entity.pdbx_description
1 polymer ?
#
loop_
_entity_poly.entity_id
_entity_poly.type
_entity_poly.pdbx_seq_one_letter_code
_entity_poly.pdbx_strand_id
1 'polypeptide(L)'
;QQPGIGAALRALLIPTPAVVHLVGLPGPPRQVFPEAETLDLVLAPDGFRRLVDYLESSFDRRGAVRAEASAPGLYSFSRFYPATGEFHLFNTCNTWTAAALKAAGWPVTVDGTIRVEDLMAQLR
;
A
#
# COMPACT_ATOMS: atom_id res chain seq x y z
N GLN A 1 23.11 -13.43 -2.85
CA GLN A 1 23.53 -12.01 -2.83
C GLN A 1 22.26 -11.20 -2.60
N GLN A 2 22.05 -10.66 -1.40
CA GLN A 2 20.91 -9.79 -1.15
C GLN A 2 21.24 -8.40 -1.68
N PRO A 3 20.49 -7.84 -2.63
CA PRO A 3 20.75 -6.50 -3.13
C PRO A 3 20.63 -5.51 -1.97
N GLY A 4 21.67 -4.69 -1.79
CA GLY A 4 21.69 -3.67 -0.74
C GLY A 4 20.60 -2.61 -0.94
N ILE A 5 20.23 -1.92 0.14
CA ILE A 5 19.20 -0.88 0.19
C ILE A 5 19.35 0.16 -0.94
N GLY A 6 20.59 0.48 -1.36
CA GLY A 6 20.86 1.39 -2.49
C GLY A 6 20.47 0.86 -3.87
N ALA A 7 20.47 -0.45 -4.08
CA ALA A 7 19.99 -1.07 -5.32
C ALA A 7 18.45 -1.15 -5.35
N ALA A 8 17.83 -1.40 -4.19
CA ALA A 8 16.38 -1.32 -4.02
C ALA A 8 15.86 0.11 -4.29
N LEU A 9 16.53 1.15 -3.78
CA LEU A 9 16.19 2.56 -4.04
C LEU A 9 16.37 2.95 -5.52
N ARG A 10 17.40 2.44 -6.21
CA ARG A 10 17.58 2.66 -7.66
C ARG A 10 16.53 1.97 -8.51
N ALA A 11 16.01 0.82 -8.08
CA ALA A 11 14.91 0.14 -8.76
C ALA A 11 13.59 0.94 -8.69
N LEU A 12 13.35 1.71 -7.61
CA LEU A 12 12.18 2.58 -7.48
C LEU A 12 12.24 3.84 -8.37
N LEU A 13 13.41 4.18 -8.93
CA LEU A 13 13.61 5.31 -9.85
C LEU A 13 13.32 4.95 -11.32
N ILE A 14 13.24 3.66 -11.65
CA ILE A 14 12.85 3.18 -12.98
C ILE A 14 11.35 2.91 -12.94
N PRO A 15 10.53 3.51 -13.83
CA PRO A 15 9.11 3.17 -13.92
C PRO A 15 8.96 1.66 -14.14
N THR A 16 8.27 1.01 -13.22
CA THR A 16 7.95 -0.41 -13.32
C THR A 16 6.44 -0.56 -13.34
N PRO A 17 5.91 -1.64 -13.96
CA PRO A 17 4.51 -2.00 -13.78
C PRO A 17 4.19 -2.03 -12.29
N ALA A 18 3.16 -1.29 -11.88
CA ALA A 18 2.80 -1.20 -10.48
C ALA A 18 2.31 -2.56 -9.95
N VAL A 19 2.58 -2.83 -8.67
CA VAL A 19 2.09 -4.02 -7.97
C VAL A 19 1.51 -3.66 -6.61
N VAL A 20 0.49 -4.40 -6.18
CA VAL A 20 0.00 -4.39 -4.80
C VAL A 20 0.66 -5.55 -4.05
N HIS A 21 1.35 -5.25 -2.95
CA HIS A 21 1.81 -6.28 -2.01
C HIS A 21 0.70 -6.59 -1.01
N LEU A 22 0.03 -7.73 -1.19
CA LEU A 22 -1.03 -8.17 -0.30
C LEU A 22 -0.48 -9.17 0.72
N VAL A 23 -0.69 -8.86 2.00
CA VAL A 23 -0.19 -9.65 3.14
C VAL A 23 -1.39 -10.18 3.93
N GLY A 24 -1.56 -11.51 3.97
CA GLY A 24 -2.54 -12.16 4.82
C GLY A 24 -2.00 -12.31 6.23
N LEU A 25 -2.39 -11.42 7.15
CA LEU A 25 -1.88 -11.45 8.52
C LEU A 25 -2.51 -12.61 9.32
N PRO A 26 -1.71 -13.47 9.98
CA PRO A 26 -2.22 -14.56 10.81
C PRO A 26 -2.80 -14.10 12.16
N GLY A 27 -2.77 -12.79 12.44
CA GLY A 27 -3.24 -12.18 13.67
C GLY A 27 -3.23 -10.64 13.58
N PRO A 28 -3.52 -9.93 14.69
CA PRO A 28 -3.52 -8.47 14.72
C PRO A 28 -2.16 -7.86 14.32
N PRO A 29 -2.11 -6.72 13.61
CA PRO A 29 -0.87 -6.11 13.14
C PRO A 29 0.19 -5.91 14.23
N ARG A 30 -0.22 -5.44 15.43
CA ARG A 30 0.69 -5.22 16.58
C ARG A 30 1.39 -6.49 17.06
N GLN A 31 0.82 -7.67 16.83
CA GLN A 31 1.43 -8.94 17.21
C GLN A 31 2.36 -9.47 16.11
N VAL A 32 2.00 -9.26 14.85
CA VAL A 32 2.79 -9.72 13.69
C VAL A 32 4.03 -8.83 13.49
N PHE A 33 3.92 -7.53 13.76
CA PHE A 33 4.99 -6.54 13.62
C PHE A 33 5.19 -5.74 14.91
N PRO A 34 5.75 -6.33 15.98
CA PRO A 34 5.82 -5.70 17.30
C PRO A 34 6.69 -4.44 17.35
N GLU A 35 7.69 -4.34 16.48
CA GLU A 35 8.59 -3.17 16.38
C GLU A 35 8.01 -2.05 15.51
N ALA A 36 6.89 -2.29 14.82
CA ALA A 36 6.26 -1.31 13.95
C ALA A 36 5.24 -0.45 14.72
N GLU A 37 5.32 0.86 14.55
CA GLU A 37 4.26 1.75 15.03
C GLU A 37 2.93 1.40 14.35
N THR A 38 1.89 1.18 15.15
CA THR A 38 0.55 0.84 14.66
C THR A 38 -0.46 1.84 15.23
N LEU A 39 -1.31 2.39 14.36
CA LEU A 39 -2.42 3.27 14.72
C LEU A 39 -3.75 2.58 14.41
N ASP A 40 -4.70 2.69 15.34
CA ASP A 40 -6.06 2.19 15.14
C ASP A 40 -6.94 3.34 14.65
N LEU A 41 -7.37 3.25 13.39
CA LEU A 41 -8.19 4.28 12.75
C LEU A 41 -9.65 3.85 12.71
N VAL A 42 -10.54 4.67 13.27
CA VAL A 42 -11.99 4.43 13.22
C VAL A 42 -12.56 5.03 11.93
N LEU A 43 -13.31 4.22 11.19
CA LEU A 43 -13.97 4.63 9.95
C LEU A 43 -15.49 4.58 10.11
N ALA A 44 -16.17 5.59 9.57
CA ALA A 44 -17.61 5.50 9.33
C ALA A 44 -17.91 4.37 8.32
N PRO A 45 -19.10 3.73 8.36
CA PRO A 45 -19.43 2.64 7.45
C PRO A 45 -19.23 2.98 5.96
N ASP A 46 -19.66 4.17 5.54
CA ASP A 46 -19.45 4.63 4.15
C ASP A 46 -17.97 4.91 3.84
N GLY A 47 -17.20 5.36 4.84
CA GLY A 47 -15.76 5.53 4.71
C GLY A 47 -15.04 4.21 4.49
N PHE A 48 -15.44 3.18 5.23
CA PHE A 48 -14.92 1.83 5.04
C PHE A 48 -15.25 1.29 3.64
N ARG A 49 -16.48 1.49 3.15
CA ARG A 49 -16.85 1.08 1.78
C ARG A 49 -16.01 1.79 0.73
N ARG A 50 -15.83 3.11 0.83
CA ARG A 50 -14.95 3.85 -0.09
C ARG A 50 -13.50 3.40 -0.04
N LEU A 51 -13.01 3.03 1.15
CA LEU A 51 -11.67 2.44 1.28
C LEU A 51 -11.58 1.11 0.52
N VAL A 52 -12.56 0.23 0.69
CA VAL A 52 -12.62 -1.05 -0.03
C VAL A 52 -12.68 -0.80 -1.55
N ASP A 53 -13.52 0.11 -2.02
CA ASP A 53 -13.64 0.46 -3.45
C ASP A 53 -12.31 0.98 -4.02
N TYR A 54 -11.60 1.83 -3.27
CA TYR A 54 -10.28 2.33 -3.64
C TYR A 54 -9.24 1.20 -3.73
N LEU A 55 -9.17 0.34 -2.72
CA LEU A 55 -8.29 -0.82 -2.72
C LEU A 55 -8.63 -1.76 -3.88
N GLU A 56 -9.92 -1.97 -4.14
CA GLU A 56 -10.42 -2.82 -5.22
C GLU A 56 -10.00 -2.31 -6.60
N SER A 57 -10.12 -1.00 -6.83
CA SER A 57 -9.71 -0.33 -8.06
C SER A 57 -8.21 -0.38 -8.31
N SER A 58 -7.41 -0.61 -7.28
CA SER A 58 -5.95 -0.66 -7.39
C SER A 58 -5.44 -1.92 -8.08
N PHE A 59 -6.25 -2.99 -8.17
CA PHE A 59 -5.84 -4.26 -8.78
C PHE A 59 -6.12 -4.29 -10.28
N ASP A 60 -5.08 -4.55 -11.09
CA ASP A 60 -5.25 -4.88 -12.50
C ASP A 60 -5.65 -6.35 -12.64
N ARG A 61 -6.92 -6.56 -13.02
CA ARG A 61 -7.50 -7.90 -13.21
C ARG A 61 -7.38 -8.41 -14.65
N ARG A 62 -6.90 -7.60 -15.60
CA ARG A 62 -6.76 -7.98 -17.02
C ARG A 62 -8.02 -8.59 -17.62
N GLY A 63 -9.19 -8.07 -17.24
CA GLY A 63 -10.50 -8.54 -17.70
C GLY A 63 -11.09 -9.73 -16.95
N ALA A 64 -10.40 -10.29 -15.95
CA ALA A 64 -10.94 -11.34 -15.09
C ALA A 64 -11.74 -10.80 -13.90
N VAL A 65 -12.50 -11.67 -13.23
CA VAL A 65 -13.22 -11.32 -11.99
C VAL A 65 -12.26 -11.10 -10.82
N ARG A 66 -11.15 -11.87 -10.78
CA ARG A 66 -10.13 -11.80 -9.72
C ARG A 66 -8.76 -11.55 -10.35
N ALA A 67 -7.94 -10.74 -9.68
CA ALA A 67 -6.55 -10.58 -10.05
C ALA A 67 -5.76 -11.85 -9.73
N GLU A 68 -4.84 -12.23 -10.61
CA GLU A 68 -3.90 -13.32 -10.38
C GLU A 68 -2.62 -12.80 -9.75
N ALA A 69 -2.02 -13.56 -8.84
CA ALA A 69 -0.75 -13.19 -8.24
C ALA A 69 0.37 -13.23 -9.30
N SER A 70 1.15 -12.17 -9.40
CA SER A 70 2.29 -12.08 -10.33
C SER A 70 3.58 -12.67 -9.76
N ALA A 71 3.73 -12.66 -8.43
CA ALA A 71 4.91 -13.20 -7.75
C ALA A 71 4.63 -13.54 -6.27
N PRO A 72 5.47 -14.40 -5.65
CA PRO A 72 5.54 -14.52 -4.19
C PRO A 72 5.85 -13.16 -3.54
N GLY A 73 5.20 -12.85 -2.42
CA GLY A 73 5.46 -11.61 -1.68
C GLY A 73 6.69 -11.70 -0.78
N LEU A 74 7.00 -10.60 -0.08
CA LEU A 74 8.17 -10.50 0.81
C LEU A 74 8.08 -11.42 2.04
N TYR A 75 6.86 -11.78 2.46
CA TYR A 75 6.58 -12.73 3.53
C TYR A 75 6.00 -14.02 2.96
N SER A 76 6.21 -15.15 3.64
CA SER A 76 5.66 -16.46 3.23
C SER A 76 4.13 -16.44 3.07
N PHE A 77 3.44 -15.61 3.86
CA PHE A 77 2.00 -15.37 3.85
C PHE A 77 1.58 -14.16 2.99
N SER A 78 2.36 -13.81 1.97
CA SER A 78 2.06 -12.66 1.10
C SER A 78 2.30 -12.95 -0.38
N ARG A 79 1.68 -12.13 -1.24
CA ARG A 79 1.77 -12.21 -2.71
C ARG A 79 1.80 -10.81 -3.30
N PHE A 80 2.46 -10.66 -4.45
CA PHE A 80 2.31 -9.49 -5.30
C PHE A 80 1.22 -9.73 -6.33
N TYR A 81 0.40 -8.71 -6.58
CA TYR A 81 -0.61 -8.69 -7.63
C TYR A 81 -0.36 -7.53 -8.58
N PRO A 82 -0.67 -7.66 -9.88
CA PRO A 82 -0.66 -6.54 -10.81
C PRO A 82 -1.56 -5.40 -10.29
N ALA A 83 -1.07 -4.17 -10.40
CA ALA A 83 -1.81 -2.98 -10.03
C ALA A 83 -2.09 -2.09 -11.24
N THR A 84 -3.13 -1.28 -11.16
CA THR A 84 -3.41 -0.26 -12.16
C THR A 84 -2.46 0.94 -12.00
N GLY A 85 -2.02 1.53 -13.10
CA GLY A 85 -1.15 2.72 -13.12
C GLY A 85 0.35 2.41 -13.17
N GLU A 86 1.17 3.45 -13.02
CA GLU A 86 2.63 3.33 -12.99
C GLU A 86 3.16 3.56 -11.57
N PHE A 87 4.15 2.76 -11.18
CA PHE A 87 4.92 2.99 -9.97
C PHE A 87 6.17 3.82 -10.30
N HIS A 88 6.24 5.04 -9.78
CA HIS A 88 7.42 5.90 -9.86
C HIS A 88 7.48 6.83 -8.65
N LEU A 89 8.60 7.53 -8.43
CA LEU A 89 8.97 8.27 -7.21
C LEU A 89 7.93 9.26 -6.64
N PHE A 90 6.92 9.66 -7.42
CA PHE A 90 5.82 10.56 -7.05
C PHE A 90 4.49 9.83 -6.72
N ASN A 91 4.44 8.50 -6.86
CA ASN A 91 3.31 7.62 -6.57
C ASN A 91 3.79 6.47 -5.67
N THR A 92 4.27 6.84 -4.47
CA THR A 92 4.85 5.90 -3.51
C THR A 92 3.78 5.13 -2.73
N CYS A 93 4.17 4.08 -2.01
CA CYS A 93 3.27 3.38 -1.08
C CYS A 93 2.63 4.31 -0.05
N ASN A 94 3.32 5.35 0.40
CA ASN A 94 2.81 6.31 1.39
C ASN A 94 1.80 7.26 0.75
N THR A 95 2.08 7.78 -0.44
CA THR A 95 1.15 8.62 -1.21
C THR A 95 -0.13 7.85 -1.55
N TRP A 96 0.01 6.59 -1.99
CA TRP A 96 -1.12 5.69 -2.24
C TRP A 96 -1.94 5.41 -0.98
N THR A 97 -1.28 5.21 0.17
CA THR A 97 -1.96 5.03 1.46
C THR A 97 -2.70 6.29 1.90
N ALA A 98 -2.08 7.48 1.75
CA ALA A 98 -2.71 8.75 2.04
C ALA A 98 -3.95 8.99 1.17
N ALA A 99 -3.89 8.67 -0.12
CA ALA A 99 -5.03 8.75 -1.03
C ALA A 99 -6.16 7.78 -0.64
N ALA A 100 -5.83 6.56 -0.21
CA ALA A 100 -6.81 5.60 0.30
C ALA A 100 -7.53 6.13 1.55
N LEU A 101 -6.79 6.68 2.51
CA LEU A 101 -7.34 7.27 3.73
C LEU A 101 -8.19 8.51 3.43
N LYS A 102 -7.75 9.37 2.51
CA LYS A 102 -8.52 10.52 2.05
C LYS A 102 -9.83 10.09 1.39
N ALA A 103 -9.82 9.06 0.55
CA ALA A 103 -11.04 8.48 -0.03
C ALA A 103 -11.97 7.90 1.05
N ALA A 104 -11.40 7.33 2.12
CA ALA A 104 -12.16 6.86 3.27
C ALA A 104 -12.77 8.01 4.10
N GLY A 105 -12.33 9.25 3.90
CA GLY A 105 -12.84 10.45 4.59
C GLY A 105 -11.95 10.95 5.73
N TRP A 106 -10.71 10.45 5.84
CA TRP A 106 -9.74 11.01 6.79
C TRP A 106 -9.15 12.34 6.28
N PRO A 107 -8.93 13.32 7.16
CA PRO A 107 -8.40 14.64 6.79
C PRO A 107 -6.88 14.62 6.59
N VAL A 108 -6.41 13.83 5.62
CA VAL A 108 -4.98 13.75 5.26
C VAL A 108 -4.68 14.48 3.96
N THR A 109 -3.46 14.99 3.87
CA THR A 109 -2.87 15.58 2.66
C THR A 109 -2.21 14.47 1.84
N VAL A 110 -2.51 14.42 0.54
CA VAL A 110 -1.90 13.44 -0.38
C VAL A 110 -0.66 14.04 -1.03
N ASP A 111 -0.78 15.28 -1.50
CA ASP A 111 0.29 15.97 -2.20
C ASP A 111 1.50 16.19 -1.27
N GLY A 112 2.67 15.73 -1.70
CA GLY A 112 3.89 15.81 -0.91
C GLY A 112 4.06 14.74 0.18
N THR A 113 3.05 13.90 0.43
CA THR A 113 3.16 12.78 1.39
C THR A 113 3.93 11.62 0.76
N ILE A 114 5.26 11.69 0.86
CA ILE A 114 6.19 10.69 0.29
C ILE A 114 6.79 9.82 1.39
N ARG A 115 7.11 10.40 2.56
CA ARG A 115 7.73 9.66 3.67
C ARG A 115 6.68 9.09 4.62
N VAL A 116 7.04 8.03 5.33
CA VAL A 116 6.13 7.40 6.29
C VAL A 116 5.91 8.30 7.51
N GLU A 117 6.96 9.04 7.91
CA GLU A 117 6.90 9.96 9.04
C GLU A 117 5.90 11.09 8.80
N ASP A 118 5.83 11.61 7.57
CA ASP A 118 4.91 12.68 7.19
C ASP A 118 3.44 12.23 7.26
N LEU A 119 3.16 10.99 6.82
CA LEU A 119 1.82 10.42 6.91
C LEU A 119 1.44 10.14 8.37
N MET A 120 2.34 9.51 9.13
CA MET A 120 2.08 9.17 10.53
C MET A 120 1.87 10.40 11.40
N ALA A 121 2.58 11.51 11.13
CA ALA A 121 2.38 12.77 11.83
C ALA A 121 0.97 13.37 11.62
N GLN A 122 0.35 13.13 10.46
CA GLN A 122 -1.02 13.60 10.16
C GLN A 122 -2.12 12.74 10.81
N LEU A 123 -1.79 11.51 11.23
CA LEU A 123 -2.73 10.54 11.77
C LEU A 123 -2.75 10.50 13.31
N ARG A 124 -1.85 11.23 13.95
CA ARG A 124 -1.81 11.43 15.41
C ARG A 124 -2.66 12.63 15.80
#